data_AF-A0A1V6P9V2-F1
#
_entry.id   AF-A0A1V6P9V2-F1
#
_cell.length_a   1.000
_cell.length_b   1.000
_cell.length_c   1.000
_cell.angle_alpha   90.00
_cell.angle_beta   90.00
_cell.angle_gamma   90.00
#
_symmetry.space_group_name_H-M   'P 1'
#
loop_
_entity.id
_entity.type
_entity.pdbx_description
1 polymer ?
#
loop_
_entity_poly.entity_id
_entity_poly.type
_entity_poly.pdbx_seq_one_letter_code
_entity_poly.pdbx_strand_id
1 'polypeptide(L)'
;MDANAESANSEKMLKPACSISSFLSTATTQVGTLSDPPVKDEHQDQKPLEADSKKCWRELEVKNMLLSGDEKSISRLREFRLYNDAYAQMEGLQPFSSQKERLVFPQSWDWRFSQSLLEGPEATAAKLAKQSIRRFSQIPFEELVRRACGLPSQGIDDFLREYEFLKVHVYSAFTRNIEHLELLDQLKGCLNEIDADPFVCTAIERVCQGVVSQRKPHVPLTEEKSENMKPELDERLQWIIDPLQRLLQSPDTAQNVLRQLKILKIRFSKLYRSPEGSPEATWGVFSTDTLFFEQIQWSDVSDLAMALSRKDQDVFSQCLVNTFYAKDRHARRALNARWNCLSIAVEECMVAEVDISRKVDHLAQELYRVRNYYSLTAIVQGIKASGLPTKALRNFGYLINSEHNYQRYQLLMKHMNTRPGIHFLVPALSTAVRGNLELADMA
;
A
#
# COMPACT_ATOMS: atom_id res chain seq x y z
N MET A 1 -25.56 -37.42 -47.75
CA MET A 1 -26.60 -36.39 -47.57
C MET A 1 -26.04 -35.38 -46.58
N ASP A 2 -24.93 -34.72 -46.90
CA ASP A 2 -24.78 -33.61 -47.88
C ASP A 2 -25.70 -32.44 -47.52
N ALA A 3 -25.28 -31.18 -47.39
CA ALA A 3 -23.98 -30.54 -47.51
C ALA A 3 -24.08 -29.11 -46.91
N ASN A 4 -22.94 -28.59 -46.44
CA ASN A 4 -22.39 -27.23 -46.60
C ASN A 4 -23.28 -25.97 -46.56
N ALA A 5 -22.84 -24.97 -45.78
CA ALA A 5 -22.16 -23.78 -46.35
C ALA A 5 -21.57 -22.87 -45.25
N GLU A 6 -20.27 -22.58 -45.39
CA GLU A 6 -19.50 -21.53 -44.72
C GLU A 6 -19.88 -20.12 -45.22
N SER A 7 -19.63 -19.09 -44.41
CA SER A 7 -19.01 -17.85 -44.92
C SER A 7 -18.46 -16.99 -43.77
N ALA A 8 -17.17 -16.69 -43.88
CA ALA A 8 -16.45 -15.67 -43.14
C ALA A 8 -16.39 -14.36 -43.95
N ASN A 9 -16.37 -13.22 -43.26
CA ASN A 9 -15.72 -11.94 -43.64
C ASN A 9 -15.88 -10.98 -42.44
N SER A 10 -14.85 -10.56 -41.72
CA SER A 10 -13.77 -9.62 -42.07
C SER A 10 -14.28 -8.28 -42.62
N GLU A 11 -14.40 -7.27 -41.76
CA GLU A 11 -14.20 -5.89 -42.19
C GLU A 11 -13.51 -5.05 -41.11
N LYS A 12 -12.52 -4.30 -41.58
CA LYS A 12 -11.47 -3.60 -40.87
C LYS A 12 -11.57 -2.13 -41.30
N MET A 13 -11.15 -1.25 -40.39
CA MET A 13 -10.75 0.16 -40.61
C MET A 13 -11.85 1.21 -40.74
N LEU A 14 -11.72 2.26 -39.91
CA LEU A 14 -11.63 3.65 -40.37
C LEU A 14 -10.85 4.46 -39.33
N LYS A 15 -9.62 4.85 -39.69
CA LYS A 15 -8.90 6.01 -39.14
C LYS A 15 -9.42 7.27 -39.85
N PRO A 16 -9.20 8.46 -39.27
CA PRO A 16 -8.84 9.61 -40.07
C PRO A 16 -7.46 10.16 -39.69
N ALA A 17 -6.65 10.36 -40.72
CA ALA A 17 -5.50 11.25 -40.73
C ALA A 17 -5.84 12.43 -41.66
N CYS A 18 -5.42 13.64 -41.29
CA CYS A 18 -5.18 14.79 -42.17
C CYS A 18 -3.88 15.44 -41.65
N SER A 19 -2.76 15.29 -42.36
CA SER A 19 -2.18 16.22 -43.38
C SER A 19 -1.72 17.54 -42.76
N ILE A 20 -0.43 17.81 -42.55
CA ILE A 20 0.72 18.07 -43.47
C ILE A 20 0.54 19.28 -44.39
N SER A 21 1.35 20.32 -44.12
CA SER A 21 2.06 21.19 -45.08
C SER A 21 3.16 21.94 -44.27
N SER A 22 4.44 21.55 -44.25
CA SER A 22 5.54 21.82 -45.22
C SER A 22 5.66 23.28 -45.71
N PHE A 23 6.78 23.97 -45.42
CA PHE A 23 7.89 24.16 -46.38
C PHE A 23 8.99 25.13 -45.91
N LEU A 24 10.24 24.79 -46.30
CA LEU A 24 11.45 25.60 -46.61
C LEU A 24 12.22 26.31 -45.46
N SER A 25 13.49 25.99 -45.19
CA SER A 25 14.78 26.21 -45.92
C SER A 25 15.54 27.35 -45.19
N THR A 26 16.84 27.33 -44.87
CA THR A 26 18.04 27.13 -45.70
C THR A 26 19.27 26.83 -44.82
N ALA A 27 20.25 26.14 -45.41
CA ALA A 27 21.58 25.88 -44.89
C ALA A 27 22.49 27.14 -44.86
N THR A 28 23.51 27.15 -44.00
CA THR A 28 24.80 27.79 -44.31
C THR A 28 25.92 27.06 -43.58
N THR A 29 26.87 26.55 -44.37
CA THR A 29 28.16 26.01 -43.97
C THR A 29 29.18 27.15 -43.99
N GLN A 30 30.02 27.27 -42.95
CA GLN A 30 31.33 27.91 -43.11
C GLN A 30 32.42 27.13 -42.36
N VAL A 31 33.53 27.00 -43.08
CA VAL A 31 34.78 26.31 -42.79
C VAL A 31 35.84 27.37 -42.49
N GLY A 32 36.75 27.06 -41.56
CA GLY A 32 37.99 27.80 -41.29
C GLY A 32 38.12 28.07 -39.79
N THR A 33 39.25 27.85 -39.10
CA THR A 33 40.62 27.58 -39.51
C THR A 33 41.39 27.11 -38.26
N LEU A 34 42.42 26.28 -38.45
CA LEU A 34 43.39 25.87 -37.43
C LEU A 34 44.02 27.07 -36.70
N SER A 35 44.17 26.96 -35.38
CA SER A 35 45.33 27.45 -34.61
C SER A 35 45.26 26.92 -33.17
N ASP A 36 46.24 26.09 -32.79
CA ASP A 36 46.65 25.78 -31.41
C ASP A 36 48.06 26.38 -31.20
N PRO A 37 48.58 26.56 -29.96
CA PRO A 37 47.95 26.74 -28.65
C PRO A 37 48.59 27.94 -27.87
N PRO A 38 48.30 28.16 -26.57
CA PRO A 38 49.21 27.56 -25.58
C PRO A 38 48.52 27.06 -24.29
N VAL A 39 49.20 26.11 -23.69
CA VAL A 39 48.98 25.46 -22.40
C VAL A 39 48.72 26.46 -21.26
N LYS A 40 47.62 26.25 -20.52
CA LYS A 40 47.48 26.66 -19.12
C LYS A 40 46.76 25.56 -18.34
N ASP A 41 47.48 25.00 -17.37
CA ASP A 41 46.93 24.28 -16.23
C ASP A 41 45.96 25.21 -15.48
N GLU A 42 44.72 24.78 -15.31
CA GLU A 42 43.86 25.27 -14.24
C GLU A 42 42.78 24.23 -13.93
N HIS A 43 42.92 23.67 -12.74
CA HIS A 43 41.95 22.99 -11.90
C HIS A 43 40.68 22.39 -12.53
N GLN A 44 40.60 21.05 -12.41
CA GLN A 44 39.35 20.30 -12.43
C GLN A 44 38.35 20.88 -11.42
N ASP A 45 37.51 21.81 -11.86
CA ASP A 45 36.18 21.97 -11.33
C ASP A 45 35.36 20.76 -11.82
N GLN A 46 35.41 19.68 -11.06
CA GLN A 46 34.35 18.69 -11.05
C GLN A 46 33.09 19.40 -10.55
N LYS A 47 32.37 20.06 -11.45
CA LYS A 47 30.94 20.26 -11.29
C LYS A 47 30.37 18.88 -11.00
N PRO A 48 29.73 18.64 -9.85
CA PRO A 48 28.92 17.44 -9.71
C PRO A 48 27.98 17.45 -10.90
N LEU A 49 27.91 16.35 -11.64
CA LEU A 49 26.71 16.07 -12.42
C LEU A 49 25.57 16.04 -11.39
N GLU A 50 24.94 17.20 -11.15
CA GLU A 50 23.57 17.27 -10.67
C GLU A 50 22.74 16.64 -11.79
N ALA A 51 22.73 15.31 -11.83
CA ALA A 51 21.68 14.56 -12.48
C ALA A 51 20.36 15.21 -12.06
N ASP A 52 19.49 15.50 -13.02
CA ASP A 52 18.17 16.15 -12.88
C ASP A 52 17.35 15.54 -11.74
N SER A 53 17.73 15.86 -10.50
CA SER A 53 17.11 15.31 -9.32
C SER A 53 15.79 16.05 -9.21
N LYS A 54 14.71 15.30 -9.40
CA LYS A 54 13.35 15.81 -9.38
C LYS A 54 13.17 16.68 -8.13
N LYS A 55 13.09 18.00 -8.32
CA LYS A 55 13.10 18.97 -7.21
C LYS A 55 11.79 18.94 -6.41
N CYS A 56 10.68 18.69 -7.10
CA CYS A 56 9.34 18.61 -6.54
C CYS A 56 8.48 17.61 -7.31
N TRP A 57 7.62 16.89 -6.60
CA TRP A 57 6.56 16.11 -7.21
C TRP A 57 5.51 17.06 -7.81
N ARG A 58 5.23 16.92 -9.11
CA ARG A 58 4.21 17.69 -9.84
C ARG A 58 4.33 19.19 -9.60
N GLU A 59 5.53 19.71 -9.87
CA GLU A 59 5.92 21.10 -9.61
C GLU A 59 4.85 22.13 -10.02
N LEU A 60 4.27 22.00 -11.21
CA LEU A 60 3.25 22.95 -11.69
C LEU A 60 1.98 22.94 -10.82
N GLU A 61 1.46 21.75 -10.48
CA GLU A 61 0.29 21.62 -9.61
C GLU A 61 0.60 22.11 -8.19
N VAL A 62 1.80 21.84 -7.70
CA VAL A 62 2.28 22.33 -6.40
C VAL A 62 2.34 23.86 -6.38
N LYS A 63 2.92 24.49 -7.42
CA LYS A 63 2.92 25.96 -7.53
C LYS A 63 1.51 26.53 -7.55
N ASN A 64 0.58 25.91 -8.28
CA ASN A 64 -0.82 26.33 -8.27
C ASN A 64 -1.46 26.21 -6.88
N MET A 65 -1.16 25.14 -6.13
CA MET A 65 -1.63 24.98 -4.74
C MET A 65 -1.08 26.06 -3.81
N LEU A 66 0.20 26.43 -3.96
CA LEU A 66 0.84 27.50 -3.20
C LEU A 66 0.22 28.86 -3.52
N LEU A 67 0.02 29.16 -4.81
CA LEU A 67 -0.61 30.40 -5.27
C LEU A 67 -2.07 30.50 -4.82
N SER A 68 -2.81 29.40 -4.80
CA SER A 68 -4.21 29.39 -4.35
C SER A 68 -4.37 29.47 -2.82
N GLY A 69 -3.28 29.31 -2.05
CA GLY A 69 -3.33 29.27 -0.59
C GLY A 69 -4.11 28.07 -0.03
N ASP A 70 -4.06 26.91 -0.70
CA ASP A 70 -4.73 25.69 -0.22
C ASP A 70 -3.96 25.07 0.96
N GLU A 71 -4.10 25.67 2.14
CA GLU A 71 -3.36 25.31 3.36
C GLU A 71 -3.46 23.82 3.71
N LYS A 72 -4.61 23.17 3.44
CA LYS A 72 -4.78 21.74 3.71
C LYS A 72 -3.92 20.89 2.79
N SER A 73 -3.89 21.20 1.50
CA SER A 73 -3.06 20.46 0.55
C SER A 73 -1.58 20.77 0.73
N ILE A 74 -1.22 22.01 1.04
CA ILE A 74 0.15 22.40 1.39
C ILE A 74 0.62 21.65 2.65
N SER A 75 -0.23 21.56 3.68
CA SER A 75 0.07 20.80 4.90
C SER A 75 0.33 19.31 4.60
N ARG A 76 -0.52 18.68 3.77
CA ARG A 76 -0.31 17.28 3.33
C ARG A 76 0.97 17.12 2.49
N LEU A 77 1.27 18.08 1.61
CA LEU A 77 2.51 18.08 0.82
C LEU A 77 3.75 18.11 1.72
N ARG A 78 3.73 18.93 2.78
CA ARG A 78 4.78 19.00 3.81
C ARG A 78 4.87 17.69 4.59
N GLU A 79 3.73 17.12 4.98
CA GLU A 79 3.66 15.84 5.70
C GLU A 79 4.34 14.71 4.92
N PHE A 80 4.02 14.53 3.63
CA PHE A 80 4.62 13.50 2.78
C PHE A 80 5.98 13.89 2.21
N ARG A 81 6.45 15.10 2.50
CA ARG A 81 7.77 15.59 2.12
C ARG A 81 8.04 15.42 0.61
N LEU A 82 7.10 15.79 -0.25
CA LEU A 82 7.18 15.52 -1.70
C LEU A 82 7.96 16.59 -2.50
N TYR A 83 8.99 17.17 -1.87
CA TYR A 83 9.93 18.12 -2.47
C TYR A 83 11.33 17.94 -1.86
N ASN A 84 12.34 18.64 -2.37
CA ASN A 84 13.67 18.71 -1.77
C ASN A 84 13.94 20.06 -1.10
N ASP A 85 15.01 20.17 -0.31
CA ASP A 85 15.33 21.38 0.45
C ASP A 85 15.61 22.60 -0.46
N ALA A 86 16.19 22.38 -1.64
CA ALA A 86 16.42 23.44 -2.62
C ALA A 86 15.10 24.03 -3.12
N TYR A 87 14.12 23.19 -3.44
CA TYR A 87 12.77 23.62 -3.80
C TYR A 87 12.08 24.32 -2.63
N ALA A 88 12.27 23.81 -1.41
CA ALA A 88 11.68 24.39 -0.22
C ALA A 88 12.15 25.84 -0.01
N GLN A 89 13.45 26.08 -0.12
CA GLN A 89 14.06 27.40 0.02
C GLN A 89 13.57 28.37 -1.07
N MET A 90 13.48 27.90 -2.32
CA MET A 90 13.04 28.71 -3.46
C MET A 90 11.57 29.17 -3.32
N GLU A 91 10.70 28.29 -2.85
CA GLU A 91 9.25 28.55 -2.74
C GLU A 91 8.81 29.02 -1.35
N GLY A 92 9.76 29.31 -0.45
CA GLY A 92 9.46 29.75 0.93
C GLY A 92 8.79 28.69 1.81
N LEU A 93 8.95 27.41 1.48
CA LEU A 93 8.51 26.29 2.30
C LEU A 93 9.54 25.93 3.37
N GLN A 94 9.09 25.24 4.42
CA GLN A 94 10.01 24.72 5.45
C GLN A 94 10.90 23.60 4.86
N PRO A 95 12.25 23.72 4.98
CA PRO A 95 13.18 22.65 4.63
C PRO A 95 13.04 21.43 5.55
N PHE A 96 13.43 20.26 5.07
CA PHE A 96 13.45 19.02 5.84
C PHE A 96 14.71 18.90 6.70
N SER A 97 15.84 19.47 6.27
CA SER A 97 17.08 19.49 7.07
C SER A 97 16.93 20.16 8.45
N SER A 98 15.92 21.02 8.64
CA SER A 98 15.55 21.54 9.97
C SER A 98 14.83 20.52 10.87
N GLN A 99 14.27 19.45 10.30
CA GLN A 99 13.62 18.35 11.03
C GLN A 99 14.61 17.17 11.14
N LYS A 100 15.58 17.28 12.04
CA LYS A 100 16.64 16.30 12.24
C LYS A 100 16.16 15.06 13.02
N GLU A 101 15.07 14.43 12.60
CA GLU A 101 14.65 13.13 13.10
C GLU A 101 15.33 12.04 12.27
N ARG A 102 16.54 11.66 12.67
CA ARG A 102 17.08 10.38 12.20
C ARG A 102 16.25 9.27 12.84
N LEU A 103 15.88 8.27 12.04
CA LEU A 103 15.47 6.99 12.60
C LEU A 103 16.66 6.44 13.37
N VAL A 104 16.60 6.53 14.69
CA VAL A 104 17.55 5.86 15.55
C VAL A 104 16.99 4.47 15.75
N PHE A 105 17.48 3.49 14.98
CA PHE A 105 17.23 2.08 15.25
C PHE A 105 17.94 1.73 16.56
N PRO A 106 17.23 1.60 17.69
CA PRO A 106 17.88 1.30 18.96
C PRO A 106 18.22 -0.19 18.94
N GLN A 107 19.50 -0.52 19.12
CA GLN A 107 20.11 -1.85 19.12
C GLN A 107 20.62 -2.35 17.77
N SER A 108 21.92 -2.69 17.78
CA SER A 108 22.51 -3.71 16.92
C SER A 108 21.66 -4.97 16.94
N TRP A 109 21.64 -5.73 15.85
CA TRP A 109 21.01 -7.05 15.80
C TRP A 109 21.39 -7.88 17.03
N ASP A 110 20.38 -8.34 17.77
CA ASP A 110 20.58 -9.22 18.92
C ASP A 110 20.72 -10.67 18.42
N TRP A 111 21.78 -10.86 17.64
CA TRP A 111 22.21 -12.14 17.09
C TRP A 111 23.67 -12.38 17.48
N ARG A 112 23.95 -13.58 17.97
CA ARG A 112 25.31 -14.02 18.32
C ARG A 112 25.46 -15.49 17.96
N PHE A 113 26.53 -15.82 17.26
CA PHE A 113 26.80 -17.20 16.82
C PHE A 113 26.75 -18.22 17.97
N SER A 114 27.40 -17.93 19.10
CA SER A 114 27.43 -18.83 20.26
C SER A 114 26.04 -19.04 20.89
N GLN A 115 25.18 -18.02 20.84
CA GLN A 115 23.81 -18.12 21.32
C GLN A 115 22.95 -18.93 20.36
N SER A 116 23.10 -18.73 19.05
CA SER A 116 22.39 -19.51 18.03
C SER A 116 22.72 -20.99 18.07
N LEU A 117 23.97 -21.36 18.40
CA LEU A 117 24.34 -22.76 18.62
C LEU A 117 23.64 -23.38 19.84
N LEU A 118 23.41 -22.59 20.89
CA LEU A 118 22.77 -23.05 22.12
C LEU A 118 21.25 -23.13 21.98
N GLU A 119 20.64 -22.15 21.33
CA GLU A 119 19.18 -22.01 21.21
C GLU A 119 18.58 -22.80 20.03
N GLY A 120 19.40 -23.12 19.03
CA GLY A 120 18.97 -23.80 17.80
C GLY A 120 18.47 -22.85 16.70
N PRO A 121 18.27 -23.38 15.49
CA PRO A 121 17.89 -22.60 14.31
C PRO A 121 16.47 -22.03 14.41
N GLU A 122 15.50 -22.76 14.98
CA GLU A 122 14.10 -22.31 15.08
C GLU A 122 13.98 -21.09 15.99
N ALA A 123 14.57 -21.14 17.18
CA ALA A 123 14.55 -20.04 18.14
C ALA A 123 15.29 -18.81 17.59
N THR A 124 16.43 -19.03 16.92
CA THR A 124 17.19 -17.96 16.26
C THR A 124 16.36 -17.31 15.14
N ALA A 125 15.70 -18.10 14.30
CA ALA A 125 14.83 -17.60 13.21
C ALA A 125 13.70 -16.74 13.76
N ALA A 126 12.97 -17.23 14.77
CA ALA A 126 11.89 -16.49 15.41
C ALA A 126 12.37 -15.16 16.01
N LYS A 127 13.54 -15.15 16.66
CA LYS A 127 14.14 -13.95 17.24
C LYS A 127 14.50 -12.92 16.18
N LEU A 128 15.13 -13.37 15.08
CA LEU A 128 15.51 -12.52 13.95
C LEU A 128 14.28 -11.95 13.23
N ALA A 129 13.28 -12.77 12.91
CA ALA A 129 12.04 -12.35 12.27
C ALA A 129 11.29 -11.31 13.12
N LYS A 130 11.17 -11.54 14.42
CA LYS A 130 10.55 -10.58 15.35
C LYS A 130 11.29 -9.25 15.40
N GLN A 131 12.63 -9.29 15.41
CA GLN A 131 13.48 -8.11 15.38
C GLN A 131 13.36 -7.34 14.06
N SER A 132 13.22 -8.06 12.97
CA SER A 132 13.12 -7.52 11.62
C SER A 132 11.77 -6.82 11.39
N ILE A 133 10.65 -7.46 11.78
CA ILE A 133 9.31 -6.84 11.79
C ILE A 133 9.30 -5.55 12.62
N ARG A 134 9.92 -5.56 13.81
CA ARG A 134 10.04 -4.37 14.66
C ARG A 134 10.84 -3.24 14.03
N ARG A 135 11.83 -3.54 13.19
CA ARG A 135 12.58 -2.53 12.43
C ARG A 135 11.74 -1.98 11.28
N PHE A 136 11.05 -2.85 10.54
CA PHE A 136 10.17 -2.42 9.46
C PHE A 136 9.03 -1.53 9.97
N SER A 137 8.45 -1.85 11.12
CA SER A 137 7.37 -1.06 11.72
C SER A 137 7.79 0.36 12.15
N GLN A 138 9.10 0.59 12.33
CA GLN A 138 9.65 1.92 12.65
C GLN A 138 9.76 2.83 11.42
N ILE A 139 9.63 2.28 10.20
CA ILE A 139 9.70 3.08 8.98
C ILE A 139 8.48 4.01 8.89
N PRO A 140 8.69 5.35 8.78
CA PRO A 140 7.64 6.29 8.47
C PRO A 140 7.05 6.00 7.09
N PHE A 141 5.72 6.05 6.95
CA PHE A 141 5.09 5.84 5.64
C PHE A 141 5.53 6.91 4.63
N GLU A 142 5.84 8.10 5.13
CA GLU A 142 6.38 9.25 4.41
C GLU A 142 7.71 8.92 3.71
N GLU A 143 8.58 8.14 4.35
CA GLU A 143 9.87 7.73 3.78
C GLU A 143 9.66 6.78 2.58
N LEU A 144 8.68 5.87 2.66
CA LEU A 144 8.28 5.01 1.55
C LEU A 144 7.69 5.83 0.38
N VAL A 145 6.86 6.82 0.68
CA VAL A 145 6.26 7.73 -0.32
C VAL A 145 7.34 8.57 -1.01
N ARG A 146 8.30 9.12 -0.25
CA ARG A 146 9.45 9.84 -0.80
C ARG A 146 10.26 8.95 -1.74
N ARG A 147 10.61 7.74 -1.29
CA ARG A 147 11.33 6.75 -2.10
C ARG A 147 10.58 6.43 -3.40
N ALA A 148 9.27 6.23 -3.33
CA ALA A 148 8.41 5.98 -4.50
C ALA A 148 8.29 7.17 -5.45
N CYS A 149 8.45 8.40 -4.95
CA CYS A 149 8.52 9.60 -5.80
C CYS A 149 9.87 9.75 -6.53
N GLY A 150 10.87 8.94 -6.18
CA GLY A 150 12.25 9.08 -6.64
C GLY A 150 13.06 10.13 -5.85
N LEU A 151 12.58 10.53 -4.67
CA LEU A 151 13.31 11.44 -3.77
C LEU A 151 14.19 10.62 -2.80
N PRO A 152 15.33 11.16 -2.36
CA PRO A 152 16.15 10.53 -1.33
C PRO A 152 15.39 10.32 -0.03
N SER A 153 15.60 9.17 0.61
CA SER A 153 14.93 8.76 1.84
C SER A 153 15.94 8.14 2.80
N GLN A 154 16.48 8.97 3.69
CA GLN A 154 17.51 8.54 4.65
C GLN A 154 17.01 7.42 5.56
N GLY A 155 15.72 7.43 5.93
CA GLY A 155 15.15 6.40 6.79
C GLY A 155 15.15 5.02 6.13
N ILE A 156 14.87 4.95 4.82
CA ILE A 156 14.96 3.71 4.04
C ILE A 156 16.43 3.31 3.87
N ASP A 157 17.31 4.24 3.55
CA ASP A 157 18.74 3.95 3.35
C ASP A 157 19.38 3.40 4.65
N ASP A 158 19.06 3.99 5.80
CA ASP A 158 19.50 3.50 7.10
C ASP A 158 18.89 2.14 7.43
N PHE A 159 17.60 1.93 7.15
CA PHE A 159 16.95 0.62 7.31
C PHE A 159 17.64 -0.47 6.50
N LEU A 160 17.91 -0.25 5.21
CA LEU A 160 18.56 -1.22 4.35
C LEU A 160 20.00 -1.50 4.81
N ARG A 161 20.71 -0.46 5.28
CA ARG A 161 22.07 -0.60 5.83
C ARG A 161 22.11 -1.52 7.05
N GLU A 162 21.08 -1.56 7.88
CA GLU A 162 21.02 -2.48 9.01
C GLU A 162 21.04 -3.95 8.59
N TYR A 163 20.37 -4.33 7.49
CA TYR A 163 20.41 -5.70 6.98
C TYR A 163 21.76 -6.04 6.33
N GLU A 164 22.40 -5.04 5.72
CA GLU A 164 23.77 -5.17 5.25
C GLU A 164 24.75 -5.45 6.40
N PHE A 165 24.60 -4.77 7.54
CA PHE A 165 25.37 -5.06 8.75
C PHE A 165 25.09 -6.48 9.29
N LEU A 166 23.82 -6.90 9.35
CA LEU A 166 23.48 -8.28 9.74
C LEU A 166 24.18 -9.29 8.83
N LYS A 167 24.05 -9.11 7.51
CA LYS A 167 24.68 -9.98 6.51
C LYS A 167 26.17 -10.11 6.74
N VAL A 168 26.89 -8.98 6.86
CA VAL A 168 28.35 -8.98 7.11
C VAL A 168 28.69 -9.68 8.42
N HIS A 169 27.91 -9.45 9.48
CA HIS A 169 28.16 -10.01 10.80
C HIS A 169 27.96 -11.53 10.82
N VAL A 170 26.86 -12.02 10.26
CA VAL A 170 26.55 -13.46 10.16
C VAL A 170 27.55 -14.15 9.22
N TYR A 171 27.88 -13.52 8.08
CA TYR A 171 28.90 -14.01 7.16
C TYR A 171 30.25 -14.22 7.84
N SER A 172 30.76 -13.18 8.51
CA SER A 172 32.06 -13.27 9.21
C SER A 172 32.07 -14.35 10.28
N ALA A 173 30.94 -14.64 10.92
CA ALA A 173 30.86 -15.70 11.91
C ALA A 173 30.95 -17.08 11.27
N PHE A 174 30.17 -17.35 10.21
CA PHE A 174 30.17 -18.66 9.56
C PHE A 174 31.41 -18.94 8.70
N THR A 175 32.08 -17.91 8.18
CA THR A 175 33.39 -18.09 7.53
C THR A 175 34.48 -18.53 8.50
N ARG A 176 34.34 -18.19 9.79
CA ARG A 176 35.29 -18.58 10.86
C ARG A 176 34.94 -19.91 11.52
N ASN A 177 33.72 -20.40 11.33
CA ASN A 177 33.16 -21.60 11.97
C ASN A 177 32.49 -22.49 10.91
N ILE A 178 33.28 -22.93 9.94
CA ILE A 178 32.83 -23.65 8.73
C ILE A 178 32.26 -25.04 9.02
N GLU A 179 32.55 -25.61 10.18
CA GLU A 179 31.99 -26.86 10.69
C GLU A 179 30.50 -26.74 11.02
N HIS A 180 29.98 -25.53 11.21
CA HIS A 180 28.60 -25.28 11.61
C HIS A 180 27.70 -24.79 10.45
N LEU A 181 28.08 -24.98 9.18
CA LEU A 181 27.25 -24.50 8.06
C LEU A 181 25.87 -25.14 7.97
N GLU A 182 25.69 -26.35 8.52
CA GLU A 182 24.36 -26.98 8.58
C GLU A 182 23.37 -26.12 9.38
N LEU A 183 23.82 -25.46 10.45
CA LEU A 183 23.00 -24.53 11.23
C LEU A 183 22.53 -23.35 10.37
N LEU A 184 23.37 -22.85 9.47
CA LEU A 184 23.03 -21.73 8.59
C LEU A 184 21.97 -22.14 7.55
N ASP A 185 22.06 -23.34 7.01
CA ASP A 185 21.06 -23.88 6.08
C ASP A 185 19.73 -24.15 6.79
N GLN A 186 19.77 -24.76 7.98
CA GLN A 186 18.60 -24.94 8.84
C GLN A 186 17.96 -23.59 9.21
N LEU A 187 18.75 -22.58 9.55
CA LEU A 187 18.27 -21.23 9.85
C LEU A 187 17.51 -20.62 8.65
N LYS A 188 18.03 -20.78 7.43
CA LYS A 188 17.34 -20.37 6.20
C LYS A 188 16.00 -21.11 6.05
N GLY A 189 16.00 -22.43 6.28
CA GLY A 189 14.79 -23.26 6.27
C GLY A 189 13.73 -22.75 7.25
N CYS A 190 14.10 -22.57 8.52
CA CYS A 190 13.19 -22.10 9.56
C CYS A 190 12.61 -20.71 9.26
N LEU A 191 13.40 -19.78 8.70
CA LEU A 191 12.90 -18.46 8.31
C LEU A 191 11.81 -18.54 7.23
N ASN A 192 11.96 -19.45 6.25
CA ASN A 192 10.95 -19.68 5.23
C ASN A 192 9.70 -20.35 5.80
N GLU A 193 9.85 -21.30 6.72
CA GLU A 193 8.72 -22.01 7.36
C GLU A 193 7.82 -21.09 8.18
N ILE A 194 8.39 -20.07 8.82
CA ILE A 194 7.62 -19.09 9.63
C ILE A 194 7.15 -17.88 8.84
N ASP A 195 7.30 -17.88 7.50
CA ASP A 195 6.99 -16.74 6.62
C ASP A 195 7.62 -15.42 7.12
N ALA A 196 8.91 -15.49 7.49
CA ALA A 196 9.65 -14.32 7.93
C ALA A 196 9.73 -13.27 6.81
N ASP A 197 9.93 -12.01 7.21
CA ASP A 197 9.94 -10.91 6.26
C ASP A 197 11.03 -11.05 5.18
N PRO A 198 10.79 -10.49 3.99
CA PRO A 198 11.69 -10.71 2.85
C PRO A 198 13.09 -10.12 3.07
N PHE A 199 13.28 -9.17 3.99
CA PHE A 199 14.57 -8.52 4.21
C PHE A 199 15.52 -9.44 4.97
N VAL A 200 15.07 -10.03 6.08
CA VAL A 200 15.90 -10.97 6.85
C VAL A 200 16.19 -12.25 6.06
N CYS A 201 15.19 -12.77 5.34
CA CYS A 201 15.36 -13.93 4.47
C CYS A 201 16.43 -13.67 3.39
N THR A 202 16.38 -12.51 2.74
CA THR A 202 17.38 -12.12 1.73
C THR A 202 18.77 -11.96 2.34
N ALA A 203 18.88 -11.32 3.52
CA ALA A 203 20.16 -11.15 4.19
C ALA A 203 20.83 -12.50 4.50
N ILE A 204 20.09 -13.46 5.07
CA ILE A 204 20.60 -14.80 5.40
C ILE A 204 20.90 -15.62 4.15
N GLU A 205 20.04 -15.58 3.13
CA GLU A 205 20.28 -16.27 1.87
C GLU A 205 21.59 -15.84 1.21
N ARG A 206 21.91 -14.54 1.25
CA ARG A 206 23.19 -14.02 0.75
C ARG A 206 24.39 -14.52 1.53
N VAL A 207 24.25 -14.69 2.84
CA VAL A 207 25.30 -15.30 3.65
C VAL A 207 25.53 -16.74 3.20
N CYS A 208 24.46 -17.53 3.02
CA CYS A 208 24.57 -18.91 2.52
C CYS A 208 25.32 -18.96 1.18
N GLN A 209 24.92 -18.13 0.21
CA GLN A 209 25.53 -18.08 -1.11
C GLN A 209 27.01 -17.66 -1.06
N GLY A 210 27.34 -16.66 -0.25
CA GLY A 210 28.71 -16.17 -0.10
C GLY A 210 29.65 -17.21 0.51
N VAL A 211 29.20 -17.92 1.55
CA VAL A 211 30.02 -18.93 2.23
C VAL A 211 30.21 -20.17 1.35
N VAL A 212 29.18 -20.57 0.60
CA VAL A 212 29.28 -21.68 -0.38
C VAL A 212 30.22 -21.33 -1.54
N SER A 213 30.21 -20.08 -2.01
CA SER A 213 31.05 -19.65 -3.13
C SER A 213 32.55 -19.64 -2.79
N GLN A 214 32.92 -19.35 -1.53
CA GLN A 214 34.31 -19.47 -1.05
C GLN A 214 34.84 -20.92 -1.04
N ARG A 215 33.96 -21.93 -1.05
CA ARG A 215 34.36 -23.35 -1.09
C ARG A 215 34.70 -23.84 -2.50
N LYS A 216 34.40 -23.07 -3.55
CA LYS A 216 34.78 -23.42 -4.93
C LYS A 216 36.23 -23.00 -5.20
N PRO A 217 37.12 -23.91 -5.64
CA PRO A 217 38.49 -23.55 -5.97
C PRO A 217 38.49 -22.66 -7.23
N HIS A 218 39.12 -21.48 -7.11
CA HIS A 218 39.43 -20.56 -8.21
C HIS A 218 38.26 -20.18 -9.15
N VAL A 219 37.32 -19.40 -8.62
CA VAL A 219 36.73 -18.32 -9.43
C VAL A 219 37.07 -17.03 -8.69
N PRO A 220 37.81 -16.08 -9.31
CA PRO A 220 37.97 -14.76 -8.71
C PRO A 220 36.58 -14.24 -8.39
N LEU A 221 36.37 -13.72 -7.18
CA LEU A 221 35.29 -12.76 -6.96
C LEU A 221 35.61 -11.61 -7.92
N THR A 222 35.08 -11.67 -9.14
CA THR A 222 34.84 -10.45 -9.89
C THR A 222 33.94 -9.64 -8.98
N GLU A 223 34.55 -8.69 -8.29
CA GLU A 223 33.88 -7.44 -7.95
C GLU A 223 33.30 -6.96 -9.28
N GLU A 224 32.10 -7.43 -9.61
CA GLU A 224 31.27 -6.77 -10.59
C GLU A 224 31.07 -5.37 -10.02
N LYS A 225 31.94 -4.46 -10.44
CA LYS A 225 31.70 -3.03 -10.49
C LYS A 225 30.51 -2.82 -11.42
N SER A 226 29.34 -3.27 -10.98
CA SER A 226 28.08 -3.00 -11.62
C SER A 226 27.62 -1.68 -11.05
N GLU A 227 28.09 -0.59 -11.67
CA GLU A 227 27.73 0.80 -11.33
C GLU A 227 26.22 1.08 -11.49
N ASN A 228 25.40 0.08 -11.83
CA ASN A 228 23.95 0.18 -12.01
C ASN A 228 23.13 -0.89 -11.27
N MET A 229 23.71 -1.72 -10.39
CA MET A 229 22.90 -2.67 -9.62
C MET A 229 22.17 -1.95 -8.48
N LYS A 230 20.85 -1.78 -8.63
CA LYS A 230 19.97 -1.42 -7.52
C LYS A 230 20.22 -2.46 -6.40
N PRO A 231 20.53 -2.06 -5.16
CA PRO A 231 20.85 -3.02 -4.11
C PRO A 231 19.63 -3.94 -3.90
N GLU A 232 19.80 -5.26 -3.94
CA GLU A 232 18.69 -6.22 -3.95
C GLU A 232 17.71 -6.10 -2.77
N LEU A 233 18.18 -5.60 -1.62
CA LEU A 233 17.31 -5.29 -0.49
C LEU A 233 16.30 -4.16 -0.83
N ASP A 234 16.67 -3.22 -1.71
CA ASP A 234 15.78 -2.19 -2.24
C ASP A 234 14.77 -2.78 -3.23
N GLU A 235 15.11 -3.87 -3.93
CA GLU A 235 14.13 -4.63 -4.72
C GLU A 235 13.05 -5.26 -3.82
N ARG A 236 13.41 -5.65 -2.59
CA ARG A 236 12.44 -6.14 -1.61
C ARG A 236 11.47 -5.07 -1.10
N LEU A 237 11.66 -3.80 -1.45
CA LEU A 237 10.67 -2.75 -1.21
C LEU A 237 9.67 -2.57 -2.37
N GLN A 238 9.90 -3.17 -3.55
CA GLN A 238 9.05 -2.88 -4.73
C GLN A 238 7.58 -3.26 -4.53
N TRP A 239 7.27 -4.25 -3.67
CA TRP A 239 5.88 -4.62 -3.35
C TRP A 239 5.05 -3.45 -2.78
N ILE A 240 5.69 -2.48 -2.13
CA ILE A 240 5.05 -1.25 -1.62
C ILE A 240 5.43 -0.01 -2.44
N ILE A 241 6.64 0.05 -2.97
CA ILE A 241 7.11 1.19 -3.76
C ILE A 241 6.40 1.26 -5.11
N ASP A 242 6.25 0.16 -5.85
CA ASP A 242 5.63 0.19 -7.18
C ASP A 242 4.16 0.63 -7.15
N PRO A 243 3.30 0.12 -6.23
CA PRO A 243 1.94 0.63 -6.09
C PRO A 243 1.87 2.12 -5.74
N LEU A 244 2.73 2.59 -4.83
CA LEU A 244 2.78 4.00 -4.46
C LEU A 244 3.27 4.88 -5.62
N GLN A 245 4.24 4.40 -6.39
CA GLN A 245 4.73 5.10 -7.57
C GLN A 245 3.64 5.24 -8.63
N ARG A 246 2.88 4.16 -8.90
CA ARG A 246 1.71 4.20 -9.80
C ARG A 246 0.66 5.21 -9.34
N LEU A 247 0.40 5.28 -8.04
CA LEU A 247 -0.50 6.27 -7.46
C LEU A 247 0.02 7.71 -7.68
N LEU A 248 1.28 7.97 -7.36
CA LEU A 248 1.91 9.28 -7.51
C LEU A 248 1.93 9.78 -8.96
N GLN A 249 1.98 8.84 -9.91
CA GLN A 249 1.97 9.06 -11.37
C GLN A 249 0.56 9.03 -11.98
N SER A 250 -0.49 8.79 -11.20
CA SER A 250 -1.87 8.72 -11.70
C SER A 250 -2.32 10.04 -12.34
N PRO A 251 -3.32 10.06 -13.25
CA PRO A 251 -3.80 11.31 -13.85
C PRO A 251 -4.66 12.18 -12.90
N ASP A 252 -4.92 11.73 -11.67
CA ASP A 252 -5.73 12.48 -10.70
C ASP A 252 -5.00 13.75 -10.21
N THR A 253 -5.71 14.71 -9.64
CA THR A 253 -5.09 15.96 -9.17
C THR A 253 -4.16 15.71 -7.97
N ALA A 254 -3.13 16.55 -7.83
CA ALA A 254 -2.19 16.47 -6.71
C ALA A 254 -2.92 16.47 -5.35
N GLN A 255 -3.98 17.27 -5.21
CA GLN A 255 -4.78 17.36 -3.98
C GLN A 255 -5.44 16.02 -3.62
N ASN A 256 -5.94 15.30 -4.62
CA ASN A 256 -6.59 14.01 -4.41
C ASN A 256 -5.58 12.92 -4.10
N VAL A 257 -4.47 12.88 -4.84
CA VAL A 257 -3.38 11.94 -4.53
C VAL A 257 -2.87 12.16 -3.10
N LEU A 258 -2.71 13.41 -2.65
CA LEU A 258 -2.34 13.72 -1.26
C LEU A 258 -3.38 13.22 -0.24
N ARG A 259 -4.68 13.27 -0.54
CA ARG A 259 -5.73 12.69 0.31
C ARG A 259 -5.68 11.16 0.30
N GLN A 260 -5.46 10.52 -0.85
CA GLN A 260 -5.28 9.08 -0.94
C GLN A 260 -4.07 8.62 -0.13
N LEU A 261 -2.95 9.33 -0.18
CA LEU A 261 -1.77 9.05 0.65
C LEU A 261 -2.08 9.13 2.16
N LYS A 262 -2.96 10.05 2.61
CA LYS A 262 -3.42 10.07 4.02
C LYS A 262 -4.16 8.79 4.39
N ILE A 263 -5.04 8.31 3.52
CA ILE A 263 -5.79 7.06 3.72
C ILE A 263 -4.80 5.88 3.79
N LEU A 264 -3.86 5.81 2.86
CA LEU A 264 -2.86 4.74 2.80
C LEU A 264 -1.90 4.76 3.99
N LYS A 265 -1.59 5.92 4.55
CA LYS A 265 -0.83 6.03 5.82
C LYS A 265 -1.55 5.35 6.98
N ILE A 266 -2.87 5.49 7.07
CA ILE A 266 -3.68 4.81 8.09
C ILE A 266 -3.65 3.30 7.85
N ARG A 267 -3.85 2.88 6.60
CA ARG A 267 -3.78 1.46 6.20
C ARG A 267 -2.44 0.83 6.57
N PHE A 268 -1.34 1.49 6.18
CA PHE A 268 0.02 1.03 6.47
C PHE A 268 0.24 0.87 7.98
N SER A 269 -0.21 1.85 8.77
CA SER A 269 -0.05 1.82 10.22
C SER A 269 -0.80 0.64 10.85
N LYS A 270 -2.02 0.33 10.40
CA LYS A 270 -2.79 -0.82 10.90
C LYS A 270 -2.15 -2.16 10.58
N LEU A 271 -1.69 -2.32 9.33
CA LEU A 271 -1.09 -3.57 8.86
C LEU A 271 0.28 -3.81 9.50
N TYR A 272 1.16 -2.80 9.50
CA TYR A 272 2.58 -3.02 9.75
C TYR A 272 3.12 -2.38 11.04
N ARG A 273 2.37 -1.50 11.72
CA ARG A 273 2.82 -0.89 13.01
C ARG A 273 2.17 -1.46 14.26
N SER A 274 1.20 -2.37 14.13
CA SER A 274 0.55 -2.97 15.29
C SER A 274 1.57 -3.79 16.11
N PRO A 275 1.65 -3.62 17.45
CA PRO A 275 2.71 -4.21 18.29
C PRO A 275 2.81 -5.74 18.24
N GLU A 276 1.72 -6.41 17.88
CA GLU A 276 1.61 -7.87 17.78
C GLU A 276 1.80 -8.38 16.34
N GLY A 277 1.99 -7.47 15.37
CA GLY A 277 1.76 -7.74 13.96
C GLY A 277 0.26 -7.92 13.69
N SER A 278 -0.24 -7.45 12.55
CA SER A 278 -1.55 -7.94 12.12
C SER A 278 -1.34 -9.37 11.61
N PRO A 279 -2.14 -10.38 12.05
CA PRO A 279 -2.12 -11.70 11.41
C PRO A 279 -2.54 -11.66 9.93
N GLU A 280 -3.04 -10.51 9.47
CA GLU A 280 -3.40 -10.22 8.07
C GLU A 280 -2.29 -9.46 7.32
N ALA A 281 -1.22 -9.04 8.00
CA ALA A 281 -0.07 -8.41 7.36
C ALA A 281 0.65 -9.45 6.51
N THR A 282 0.42 -9.38 5.21
CA THR A 282 1.17 -10.17 4.23
C THR A 282 2.26 -9.29 3.63
N TRP A 283 3.38 -9.91 3.27
CA TRP A 283 4.42 -9.29 2.44
C TRP A 283 4.05 -9.24 0.95
N GLY A 284 2.76 -9.41 0.63
CA GLY A 284 2.21 -9.27 -0.70
C GLY A 284 2.11 -7.80 -1.15
N VAL A 285 1.69 -7.59 -2.40
CA VAL A 285 1.59 -6.25 -2.99
C VAL A 285 0.74 -5.33 -2.13
N PHE A 286 1.27 -4.16 -1.77
CA PHE A 286 0.56 -3.17 -0.97
C PHE A 286 -0.63 -2.63 -1.75
N SER A 287 -1.83 -2.79 -1.21
CA SER A 287 -3.04 -2.29 -1.85
C SER A 287 -3.14 -0.78 -1.72
N THR A 288 -3.09 -0.09 -2.85
CA THR A 288 -3.38 1.35 -2.97
C THR A 288 -4.84 1.64 -3.28
N ASP A 289 -5.73 0.65 -3.18
CA ASP A 289 -7.16 0.79 -3.46
C ASP A 289 -7.81 1.80 -2.50
N THR A 290 -8.27 2.92 -3.04
CA THR A 290 -9.08 3.92 -2.33
C THR A 290 -10.43 4.15 -3.01
N LEU A 291 -11.00 3.12 -3.65
CA LEU A 291 -12.22 3.21 -4.46
C LEU A 291 -13.41 3.82 -3.70
N PHE A 292 -13.56 3.52 -2.40
CA PHE A 292 -14.62 4.13 -1.59
C PHE A 292 -14.47 5.66 -1.52
N PHE A 293 -13.25 6.15 -1.28
CA PHE A 293 -12.95 7.58 -1.24
C PHE A 293 -13.23 8.24 -2.59
N GLU A 294 -12.77 7.64 -3.68
CA GLU A 294 -13.04 8.15 -5.03
C GLU A 294 -14.54 8.21 -5.32
N GLN A 295 -15.26 7.12 -5.03
CA GLN A 295 -16.70 7.05 -5.27
C GLN A 295 -17.46 8.11 -4.48
N ILE A 296 -17.18 8.27 -3.18
CA ILE A 296 -17.88 9.25 -2.35
C ILE A 296 -17.46 10.69 -2.69
N GLN A 297 -16.23 10.90 -3.16
CA GLN A 297 -15.78 12.22 -3.55
C GLN A 297 -16.46 12.71 -4.83
N TRP A 298 -16.59 11.86 -5.86
CA TRP A 298 -17.02 12.27 -7.19
C TRP A 298 -18.48 11.99 -7.52
N SER A 299 -19.11 11.04 -6.83
CA SER A 299 -20.50 10.67 -7.11
C SER A 299 -21.48 11.55 -6.32
N ASP A 300 -22.70 11.68 -6.84
CA ASP A 300 -23.84 12.03 -5.99
C ASP A 300 -24.03 10.95 -4.92
N VAL A 301 -24.33 11.39 -3.69
CA VAL A 301 -24.43 10.48 -2.55
C VAL A 301 -25.59 9.50 -2.68
N SER A 302 -26.70 9.95 -3.29
CA SER A 302 -27.89 9.12 -3.52
C SER A 302 -27.62 8.07 -4.60
N ASP A 303 -26.93 8.46 -5.68
CA ASP A 303 -26.50 7.55 -6.74
C ASP A 303 -25.53 6.50 -6.20
N LEU A 304 -24.59 6.90 -5.33
CA LEU A 304 -23.69 5.97 -4.66
C LEU A 304 -24.45 4.98 -3.76
N ALA A 305 -25.43 5.45 -2.98
CA ALA A 305 -26.27 4.58 -2.16
C ALA A 305 -27.03 3.54 -3.01
N MET A 306 -27.57 3.97 -4.15
CA MET A 306 -28.24 3.09 -5.10
C MET A 306 -27.27 2.11 -5.74
N ALA A 307 -26.07 2.55 -6.12
CA ALA A 307 -25.04 1.70 -6.71
C ALA A 307 -24.54 0.63 -5.73
N LEU A 308 -24.31 0.99 -4.46
CA LEU A 308 -24.00 0.03 -3.40
C LEU A 308 -25.13 -0.98 -3.22
N SER A 309 -26.38 -0.50 -3.19
CA SER A 309 -27.56 -1.36 -3.03
C SER A 309 -27.76 -2.35 -4.16
N ARG A 310 -27.56 -1.93 -5.42
CA ARG A 310 -27.60 -2.86 -6.56
C ARG A 310 -26.50 -3.91 -6.47
N LYS A 311 -25.26 -3.50 -6.22
CA LYS A 311 -24.14 -4.43 -6.06
C LYS A 311 -24.37 -5.43 -4.93
N ASP A 312 -24.87 -4.97 -3.79
CA ASP A 312 -25.19 -5.85 -2.66
C ASP A 312 -26.34 -6.79 -3.00
N GLN A 313 -27.38 -6.31 -3.69
CA GLN A 313 -28.50 -7.13 -4.13
C GLN A 313 -28.04 -8.24 -5.08
N ASP A 314 -27.13 -7.94 -6.02
CA ASP A 314 -26.58 -8.91 -6.97
C ASP A 314 -25.80 -10.00 -6.22
N VAL A 315 -24.92 -9.60 -5.28
CA VAL A 315 -24.15 -10.55 -4.46
C VAL A 315 -25.08 -11.39 -3.58
N PHE A 316 -26.06 -10.79 -2.94
CA PHE A 316 -27.03 -11.52 -2.12
C PHE A 316 -27.82 -12.51 -2.98
N SER A 317 -28.29 -12.12 -4.16
CA SER A 317 -29.04 -13.01 -5.06
C SER A 317 -28.22 -14.23 -5.49
N GLN A 318 -26.90 -14.08 -5.63
CA GLN A 318 -25.98 -15.19 -5.96
C GLN A 318 -25.59 -16.04 -4.75
N CYS A 319 -25.50 -15.44 -3.56
CA CYS A 319 -24.90 -16.08 -2.38
C CYS A 319 -25.91 -16.55 -1.32
N LEU A 320 -27.13 -16.01 -1.25
CA LEU A 320 -28.02 -16.20 -0.10
C LEU A 320 -28.37 -17.68 0.13
N VAL A 321 -28.75 -18.40 -0.93
CA VAL A 321 -29.14 -19.82 -0.86
C VAL A 321 -27.95 -20.66 -0.38
N ASN A 322 -26.76 -20.44 -0.93
CA ASN A 322 -25.57 -21.21 -0.57
C ASN A 322 -25.05 -20.86 0.85
N THR A 323 -25.22 -19.62 1.29
CA THR A 323 -24.79 -19.10 2.60
C THR A 323 -25.51 -19.81 3.76
N PHE A 324 -26.82 -20.03 3.64
CA PHE A 324 -27.64 -20.61 4.71
C PHE A 324 -27.87 -22.12 4.54
N TYR A 325 -28.05 -22.63 3.32
CA TYR A 325 -28.46 -24.04 3.11
C TYR A 325 -27.29 -24.98 2.85
N ALA A 326 -26.26 -24.56 2.10
CA ALA A 326 -25.18 -25.46 1.65
C ALA A 326 -24.00 -25.57 2.63
N LYS A 327 -24.08 -24.95 3.82
CA LYS A 327 -22.92 -24.69 4.69
C LYS A 327 -21.74 -24.07 3.92
N ASP A 328 -21.99 -23.35 2.83
CA ASP A 328 -20.93 -22.85 1.97
C ASP A 328 -20.09 -21.81 2.73
N ARG A 329 -18.83 -22.17 2.98
CA ARG A 329 -17.87 -21.28 3.66
C ARG A 329 -17.42 -20.16 2.73
N HIS A 330 -17.44 -20.36 1.42
CA HIS A 330 -17.00 -19.37 0.44
C HIS A 330 -18.00 -18.21 0.33
N ALA A 331 -19.29 -18.49 0.13
CA ALA A 331 -20.33 -17.46 0.09
C ALA A 331 -20.36 -16.60 1.38
N ARG A 332 -20.27 -17.25 2.55
CA ARG A 332 -20.19 -16.55 3.85
C ARG A 332 -18.94 -15.67 3.96
N ARG A 333 -17.78 -16.18 3.54
CA ARG A 333 -16.53 -15.39 3.52
C ARG A 333 -16.62 -14.21 2.56
N ALA A 334 -17.21 -14.37 1.38
CA ALA A 334 -17.35 -13.30 0.40
C ALA A 334 -18.22 -12.16 0.92
N LEU A 335 -19.38 -12.47 1.49
CA LEU A 335 -20.25 -11.48 2.12
C LEU A 335 -19.59 -10.83 3.34
N ASN A 336 -18.88 -11.58 4.17
CA ASN A 336 -18.19 -10.98 5.31
C ASN A 336 -17.03 -10.09 4.88
N ALA A 337 -16.23 -10.53 3.90
CA ALA A 337 -15.11 -9.78 3.35
C ALA A 337 -15.59 -8.46 2.75
N ARG A 338 -16.66 -8.47 1.95
CA ARG A 338 -17.23 -7.26 1.36
C ARG A 338 -17.68 -6.24 2.42
N TRP A 339 -18.38 -6.69 3.45
CA TRP A 339 -18.82 -5.84 4.56
C TRP A 339 -17.63 -5.24 5.31
N ASN A 340 -16.64 -6.08 5.64
CA ASN A 340 -15.42 -5.66 6.32
C ASN A 340 -14.62 -4.66 5.48
N CYS A 341 -14.44 -4.90 4.17
CA CYS A 341 -13.74 -3.99 3.26
C CYS A 341 -14.39 -2.61 3.24
N LEU A 342 -15.73 -2.54 3.16
CA LEU A 342 -16.44 -1.26 3.20
C LEU A 342 -16.28 -0.56 4.56
N SER A 343 -16.41 -1.31 5.67
CA SER A 343 -16.21 -0.77 7.02
C SER A 343 -14.80 -0.22 7.21
N ILE A 344 -13.77 -0.97 6.81
CA ILE A 344 -12.36 -0.57 6.91
C ILE A 344 -12.10 0.67 6.03
N ALA A 345 -12.59 0.69 4.79
CA ALA A 345 -12.40 1.83 3.90
C ALA A 345 -13.03 3.12 4.46
N VAL A 346 -14.22 3.01 5.05
CA VAL A 346 -14.88 4.14 5.74
C VAL A 346 -14.04 4.60 6.93
N GLU A 347 -13.60 3.67 7.76
CA GLU A 347 -12.76 3.97 8.92
C GLU A 347 -11.46 4.69 8.51
N GLU A 348 -10.73 4.14 7.54
CA GLU A 348 -9.48 4.73 7.03
C GLU A 348 -9.71 6.15 6.51
N CYS A 349 -10.78 6.39 5.76
CA CYS A 349 -11.10 7.73 5.26
C CYS A 349 -11.49 8.72 6.38
N MET A 350 -12.22 8.24 7.39
CA MET A 350 -12.64 9.08 8.53
C MET A 350 -11.42 9.48 9.37
N VAL A 351 -10.54 8.53 9.71
CA VAL A 351 -9.31 8.79 10.48
C VAL A 351 -8.30 9.63 9.68
N ALA A 352 -8.25 9.47 8.35
CA ALA A 352 -7.37 10.25 7.49
C ALA A 352 -7.77 11.74 7.36
N GLU A 353 -8.94 12.13 7.87
CA GLU A 353 -9.47 13.50 7.82
C GLU A 353 -9.46 14.10 6.40
N VAL A 354 -9.88 13.31 5.43
CA VAL A 354 -9.97 13.69 4.00
C VAL A 354 -11.25 14.46 3.66
N ASP A 355 -11.84 15.14 4.65
CA ASP A 355 -13.00 16.03 4.51
C ASP A 355 -14.30 15.37 4.00
N ILE A 356 -14.47 14.06 4.14
CA ILE A 356 -15.66 13.33 3.64
C ILE A 356 -16.78 13.13 4.67
N SER A 357 -16.59 13.50 5.94
CA SER A 357 -17.51 13.20 7.06
C SER A 357 -18.97 13.56 6.77
N ARG A 358 -19.23 14.74 6.19
CA ARG A 358 -20.59 15.17 5.82
C ARG A 358 -21.22 14.28 4.75
N LYS A 359 -20.44 13.84 3.76
CA LYS A 359 -20.91 12.94 2.71
C LYS A 359 -21.18 11.55 3.25
N VAL A 360 -20.34 11.06 4.18
CA VAL A 360 -20.54 9.78 4.87
C VAL A 360 -21.84 9.81 5.69
N ASP A 361 -22.09 10.90 6.41
CA ASP A 361 -23.34 11.09 7.16
C ASP A 361 -24.57 11.05 6.23
N HIS A 362 -24.51 11.74 5.09
CA HIS A 362 -25.58 11.72 4.09
C HIS A 362 -25.72 10.32 3.45
N LEU A 363 -24.62 9.63 3.14
CA LEU A 363 -24.64 8.30 2.55
C LEU A 363 -25.33 7.29 3.48
N ALA A 364 -25.06 7.34 4.78
CA ALA A 364 -25.77 6.52 5.75
C ALA A 364 -27.28 6.81 5.76
N GLN A 365 -27.67 8.08 5.66
CA GLN A 365 -29.08 8.47 5.58
C GLN A 365 -29.75 7.92 4.30
N GLU A 366 -29.10 8.00 3.15
CA GLU A 366 -29.62 7.49 1.88
C GLU A 366 -29.69 5.95 1.88
N LEU A 367 -28.68 5.26 2.42
CA LEU A 367 -28.70 3.80 2.57
C LEU A 367 -29.85 3.33 3.48
N TYR A 368 -30.15 4.08 4.55
CA TYR A 368 -31.31 3.83 5.39
C TYR A 368 -32.62 4.02 4.59
N ARG A 369 -32.73 5.08 3.79
CA ARG A 369 -33.91 5.38 2.96
C ARG A 369 -34.16 4.29 1.92
N VAL A 370 -33.11 3.78 1.27
CA VAL A 370 -33.19 2.67 0.30
C VAL A 370 -33.18 1.29 0.97
N ARG A 371 -33.15 1.24 2.31
CA ARG A 371 -33.22 0.02 3.14
C ARG A 371 -32.10 -0.98 2.87
N ASN A 372 -30.92 -0.47 2.53
CA ASN A 372 -29.72 -1.29 2.48
C ASN A 372 -29.03 -1.26 3.85
N TYR A 373 -29.57 -2.06 4.78
CA TYR A 373 -29.04 -2.19 6.14
C TYR A 373 -27.68 -2.88 6.17
N TYR A 374 -27.36 -3.71 5.18
CA TYR A 374 -26.06 -4.37 5.05
C TYR A 374 -24.93 -3.34 4.86
N SER A 375 -24.98 -2.51 3.82
CA SER A 375 -23.97 -1.45 3.63
C SER A 375 -24.07 -0.35 4.68
N LEU A 376 -25.28 0.00 5.15
CA LEU A 376 -25.45 0.99 6.23
C LEU A 376 -24.69 0.57 7.49
N THR A 377 -24.85 -0.68 7.94
CA THR A 377 -24.16 -1.17 9.14
C THR A 377 -22.64 -1.23 8.96
N ALA A 378 -22.15 -1.55 7.76
CA ALA A 378 -20.72 -1.48 7.46
C ALA A 378 -20.18 -0.05 7.61
N ILE A 379 -20.88 0.94 7.04
CA ILE A 379 -20.50 2.36 7.17
C ILE A 379 -20.53 2.80 8.63
N VAL A 380 -21.61 2.49 9.37
CA VAL A 380 -21.74 2.88 10.77
C VAL A 380 -20.68 2.20 11.64
N GLN A 381 -20.31 0.95 11.33
CA GLN A 381 -19.19 0.27 11.99
C GLN A 381 -17.86 0.96 11.71
N GLY A 382 -17.58 1.32 10.45
CA GLY A 382 -16.36 2.04 10.08
C GLY A 382 -16.25 3.40 10.78
N ILE A 383 -17.36 4.14 10.86
CA ILE A 383 -17.42 5.38 11.64
C ILE A 383 -17.13 5.10 13.12
N LYS A 384 -17.78 4.10 13.72
CA LYS A 384 -17.55 3.74 15.13
C LYS A 384 -16.08 3.39 15.39
N ALA A 385 -15.47 2.60 14.52
CA ALA A 385 -14.08 2.18 14.62
C ALA A 385 -13.10 3.37 14.51
N SER A 386 -13.47 4.43 13.78
CA SER A 386 -12.65 5.65 13.69
C SER A 386 -12.57 6.44 15.01
N GLY A 387 -13.46 6.16 15.97
CA GLY A 387 -13.58 6.91 17.23
C GLY A 387 -14.16 8.33 17.07
N LEU A 388 -14.45 8.77 15.85
CA LEU A 388 -14.96 10.11 15.58
C LEU A 388 -16.49 10.18 15.74
N PRO A 389 -17.00 11.20 16.44
CA PRO A 389 -18.45 11.39 16.55
C PRO A 389 -19.03 11.93 15.24
N THR A 390 -20.07 11.29 14.71
CA THR A 390 -20.82 11.78 13.54
C THR A 390 -22.33 11.73 13.75
N LYS A 391 -23.11 12.36 12.86
CA LYS A 391 -24.57 12.29 12.93
C LYS A 391 -25.06 10.88 12.60
N ALA A 392 -24.45 10.20 11.62
CA ALA A 392 -24.79 8.83 11.27
C ALA A 392 -24.56 7.87 12.44
N LEU A 393 -23.45 7.99 13.17
CA LEU A 393 -23.22 7.14 14.35
C LEU A 393 -24.26 7.39 15.44
N ARG A 394 -24.65 8.64 15.67
CA ARG A 394 -25.71 8.99 16.63
C ARG A 394 -27.06 8.41 16.22
N ASN A 395 -27.41 8.55 14.94
CA ASN A 395 -28.71 8.18 14.42
C ASN A 395 -28.85 6.67 14.24
N PHE A 396 -27.78 5.97 13.86
CA PHE A 396 -27.83 4.58 13.40
C PHE A 396 -26.93 3.63 14.20
N GLY A 397 -26.15 4.12 15.17
CA GLY A 397 -25.24 3.31 15.99
C GLY A 397 -25.95 2.18 16.76
N TYR A 398 -27.24 2.33 17.04
CA TYR A 398 -28.05 1.28 17.66
C TYR A 398 -28.21 0.03 16.78
N LEU A 399 -28.03 0.13 15.46
CA LEU A 399 -28.16 -1.00 14.52
C LEU A 399 -27.02 -2.00 14.65
N ILE A 400 -25.83 -1.53 15.05
CA ILE A 400 -24.62 -2.35 15.24
C ILE A 400 -24.34 -2.68 16.71
N ASN A 401 -25.28 -2.38 17.61
CA ASN A 401 -25.14 -2.77 19.01
C ASN A 401 -25.34 -4.27 19.13
N SER A 402 -24.30 -5.01 19.51
CA SER A 402 -24.31 -6.47 19.65
C SER A 402 -25.03 -6.97 20.91
N GLU A 403 -25.45 -6.09 21.81
CA GLU A 403 -26.23 -6.43 23.00
C GLU A 403 -27.45 -7.29 22.64
N HIS A 404 -27.64 -8.37 23.40
CA HIS A 404 -28.76 -9.30 23.24
C HIS A 404 -28.94 -9.78 21.78
N ASN A 405 -27.82 -10.07 21.09
CA ASN A 405 -27.78 -10.52 19.70
C ASN A 405 -28.40 -9.50 18.72
N TYR A 406 -28.05 -8.22 18.86
CA TYR A 406 -28.56 -7.13 18.00
C TYR A 406 -30.08 -6.92 18.12
N GLN A 407 -30.61 -7.02 19.34
CA GLN A 407 -32.05 -6.95 19.63
C GLN A 407 -32.73 -5.71 19.02
N ARG A 408 -32.08 -4.54 19.07
CA ARG A 408 -32.65 -3.30 18.52
C ARG A 408 -32.80 -3.35 17.00
N TYR A 409 -31.84 -3.95 16.30
CA TYR A 409 -31.95 -4.19 14.87
C TYR A 409 -33.06 -5.19 14.56
N GLN A 410 -33.14 -6.30 15.31
CA GLN A 410 -34.18 -7.31 15.13
C GLN A 410 -35.60 -6.74 15.33
N LEU A 411 -35.80 -5.89 16.35
CA LEU A 411 -37.07 -5.20 16.58
C LEU A 411 -37.44 -4.28 15.42
N LEU A 412 -36.47 -3.53 14.89
CA LEU A 412 -36.70 -2.70 13.69
C LEU A 412 -37.16 -3.55 12.50
N MET A 413 -36.54 -4.71 12.28
CA MET A 413 -36.93 -5.60 11.18
C MET A 413 -38.36 -6.11 11.34
N LYS A 414 -38.76 -6.56 12.53
CA LYS A 414 -40.14 -7.01 12.80
C LYS A 414 -41.20 -5.95 12.44
N HIS A 415 -40.91 -4.67 12.64
CA HIS A 415 -41.80 -3.58 12.26
C HIS A 415 -41.78 -3.25 10.76
N MET A 416 -40.78 -3.71 10.03
CA MET A 416 -40.52 -3.38 8.62
C MET A 416 -40.81 -4.53 7.64
N ASN A 417 -41.26 -5.70 8.12
CA ASN A 417 -41.57 -6.94 7.37
C ASN A 417 -42.53 -6.81 6.15
N THR A 418 -43.02 -5.61 5.81
CA THR A 418 -43.94 -5.38 4.69
C THR A 418 -43.26 -4.83 3.44
N ARG A 419 -41.95 -4.56 3.47
CA ARG A 419 -41.28 -3.86 2.36
C ARG A 419 -39.85 -4.41 2.14
N PRO A 420 -39.42 -4.58 0.87
CA PRO A 420 -38.15 -5.20 0.54
C PRO A 420 -36.94 -4.37 1.03
N GLY A 421 -35.88 -5.04 1.48
CA GLY A 421 -34.64 -4.43 1.92
C GLY A 421 -33.48 -5.44 1.95
N ILE A 422 -32.24 -4.94 2.05
CA ILE A 422 -31.03 -5.78 2.16
C ILE A 422 -30.60 -5.80 3.62
N HIS A 423 -30.71 -6.97 4.25
CA HIS A 423 -30.55 -7.13 5.69
C HIS A 423 -29.07 -7.23 6.12
N PHE A 424 -28.79 -6.72 7.32
CA PHE A 424 -27.55 -7.01 8.04
C PHE A 424 -27.53 -8.48 8.46
N LEU A 425 -26.52 -9.22 8.00
CA LEU A 425 -26.46 -10.68 8.05
C LEU A 425 -25.98 -11.26 9.39
N VAL A 426 -25.17 -10.52 10.15
CA VAL A 426 -24.53 -11.04 11.37
C VAL A 426 -25.54 -11.57 12.40
N PRO A 427 -26.67 -10.88 12.69
CA PRO A 427 -27.66 -11.39 13.64
C PRO A 427 -28.28 -12.72 13.16
N ALA A 428 -28.60 -12.84 11.88
CA ALA A 428 -29.18 -14.05 11.30
C ALA A 428 -28.19 -15.22 11.31
N LEU A 429 -26.93 -14.97 10.95
CA LEU A 429 -25.87 -15.99 11.02
C LEU A 429 -25.62 -16.48 12.45
N SER A 430 -25.63 -15.57 13.42
CA SER A 430 -25.51 -15.89 14.86
C SER A 430 -26.64 -16.83 15.32
N THR A 431 -27.87 -16.57 14.89
CA THR A 431 -29.02 -17.42 15.20
C THR A 431 -28.95 -18.77 14.46
N ALA A 432 -28.46 -18.80 13.22
CA ALA A 432 -28.30 -20.02 12.41
C ALA A 432 -27.32 -21.00 13.06
N VAL A 433 -26.17 -20.47 13.51
CA VAL A 433 -25.12 -21.26 14.17
C VAL A 433 -25.61 -21.83 15.51
N ARG A 434 -26.53 -21.16 16.19
CA ARG A 434 -27.15 -21.62 17.44
C ARG A 434 -28.29 -22.63 17.24
N GLY A 435 -28.64 -22.97 16.00
CA GLY A 435 -29.66 -23.96 15.67
C GLY A 435 -31.12 -23.49 15.76
N ASN A 436 -31.36 -22.17 15.83
CA ASN A 436 -32.68 -21.58 16.07
C ASN A 436 -33.27 -20.83 14.86
N LEU A 437 -32.86 -21.14 13.64
CA LEU A 437 -33.35 -20.40 12.46
C LEU A 437 -34.65 -21.02 11.92
N GLU A 438 -35.76 -20.29 12.02
CA GLU A 438 -36.99 -20.61 11.28
C GLU A 438 -37.04 -19.81 9.96
N LEU A 439 -37.55 -20.43 8.89
CA LEU A 439 -37.59 -19.85 7.53
C LEU A 439 -38.36 -18.51 7.46
N ALA A 440 -39.29 -18.29 8.40
CA ALA A 440 -40.08 -17.07 8.51
C ALA A 440 -39.28 -15.85 8.99
N ASP A 441 -38.07 -16.04 9.54
CA ASP A 441 -37.21 -14.94 10.01
C ASP A 441 -36.34 -14.33 8.89
N MET A 442 -36.36 -14.90 7.67
CA MET A 442 -35.54 -14.48 6.53
C MET A 442 -36.32 -13.88 5.35
N ALA A 443 -37.65 -13.91 5.39
CA ALA A 443 -38.55 -13.32 4.39
C ALA A 443 -39.14 -12.00 4.93
#